data_AF-A0A3B9K9D7-F1
#
_entry.id   AF-A0A3B9K9D7-F1
#
_cell.length_a   1.000
_cell.length_b   1.000
_cell.length_c   1.000
_cell.angle_alpha   90.00
_cell.angle_beta   90.00
_cell.angle_gamma   90.00
#
_symmetry.space_group_name_H-M   'P 1'
#
loop_
_entity.id
_entity.type
_entity.pdbx_description
1 polymer ?
#
loop_
_entity_poly.entity_id
_entity_poly.type
_entity_poly.pdbx_seq_one_letter_code
_entity_poly.pdbx_strand_id
1 'polypeptide(L)'
;IFTYTIRDKKGTDLTGTNTMFEGADIRPAGRGSIYTVEFTQKMNLQGGEYLLSMSCTGFEHGEHVVYHRLYDLLSLTVISNKNTVGIYDMESTVKAELTPPPAK
;
A
#
# COMPACT_ATOMS: atom_id res chain seq x y z
N ILE A 1 14.06 3.83 -8.35
CA ILE A 1 12.85 4.03 -7.51
C ILE A 1 11.89 2.92 -7.86
N PHE A 2 11.55 2.08 -6.89
CA PHE A 2 10.61 0.99 -7.07
C PHE A 2 9.34 1.32 -6.30
N THR A 3 8.18 1.09 -6.90
CA THR A 3 6.89 1.55 -6.39
C THR A 3 5.89 0.42 -6.46
N TYR A 4 4.97 0.35 -5.49
CA TYR A 4 3.72 -0.36 -5.66
C TYR A 4 2.51 0.56 -5.45
N THR A 5 1.38 0.19 -6.05
CA THR A 5 0.09 0.85 -5.85
C THR A 5 -0.99 -0.20 -5.77
N ILE A 6 -1.85 -0.11 -4.76
CA ILE A 6 -3.05 -0.92 -4.60
C ILE A 6 -4.24 -0.06 -5.02
N ARG A 7 -5.07 -0.62 -5.91
CA ARG A 7 -6.31 -0.01 -6.42
C ARG A 7 -7.53 -0.81 -6.03
N ASP A 8 -8.69 -0.17 -6.03
CA ASP A 8 -9.95 -0.88 -6.04
C ASP A 8 -10.24 -1.49 -7.43
N LYS A 9 -11.25 -2.35 -7.50
CA LYS A 9 -11.71 -2.97 -8.75
C LYS A 9 -12.22 -1.98 -9.82
N LYS A 10 -12.45 -0.72 -9.46
CA LYS A 10 -12.85 0.35 -10.39
C LYS A 10 -11.65 1.13 -10.91
N GLY A 11 -10.43 0.80 -10.49
CA GLY A 11 -9.19 1.45 -10.88
C GLY A 11 -8.82 2.66 -10.03
N THR A 12 -9.50 2.91 -8.92
CA THR A 12 -9.18 4.03 -8.02
C THR A 12 -7.95 3.69 -7.19
N ASP A 13 -6.93 4.54 -7.22
CA ASP A 13 -5.75 4.43 -6.35
C ASP A 13 -6.17 4.59 -4.88
N LEU A 14 -5.91 3.55 -4.07
CA LEU A 14 -6.26 3.54 -2.64
C LEU A 14 -5.05 3.88 -1.79
N THR A 15 -3.94 3.21 -2.06
CA THR A 15 -2.68 3.39 -1.33
C THR A 15 -1.51 2.91 -2.17
N GLY A 16 -0.33 3.44 -1.89
CA GLY A 16 0.90 3.04 -2.53
C GLY A 16 2.06 3.78 -1.91
N THR A 17 3.24 3.22 -2.04
CA THR A 17 4.49 3.87 -1.63
C THR A 17 5.60 3.45 -2.57
N ASN A 18 6.79 3.98 -2.35
CA ASN A 18 7.97 3.65 -3.11
C ASN A 18 9.21 3.68 -2.23
N THR A 19 10.30 3.11 -2.75
CA THR A 19 11.58 3.04 -2.04
C THR A 19 12.15 4.41 -1.64
N MET A 20 11.78 5.49 -2.33
CA MET A 20 12.22 6.84 -1.98
C MET A 20 11.43 7.41 -0.78
N PHE A 21 10.10 7.26 -0.77
CA PHE A 21 9.26 7.71 0.35
C PHE A 21 9.52 6.93 1.64
N GLU A 22 9.82 5.64 1.52
CA GLU A 22 10.20 4.79 2.66
C GLU A 22 11.67 4.95 3.07
N GLY A 23 12.46 5.77 2.35
CA GLY A 23 13.87 6.02 2.68
C GLY A 23 14.80 4.82 2.53
N ALA A 24 14.47 3.86 1.66
CA ALA A 24 15.32 2.70 1.41
C ALA A 24 16.64 3.11 0.69
N ASP A 25 17.78 2.52 1.08
CA ASP A 25 19.08 2.76 0.43
C ASP A 25 19.12 2.09 -0.96
N ILE A 26 18.62 2.80 -1.96
CA ILE A 26 18.71 2.41 -3.37
C ILE A 26 19.86 3.16 -4.02
N ARG A 27 20.79 2.40 -4.60
CA ARG A 27 21.97 2.93 -5.29
C ARG A 27 21.77 2.89 -6.81
N PRO A 28 22.53 3.70 -7.57
CA PRO A 28 22.51 3.60 -9.02
C PRO A 28 22.85 2.18 -9.50
N ALA A 29 22.00 1.61 -10.34
CA ALA A 29 22.23 0.31 -10.99
C ALA A 29 22.79 0.52 -12.41
N GLY A 30 23.80 -0.27 -12.77
CA GLY A 30 24.35 -0.32 -14.11
C GLY A 30 23.73 -1.43 -14.95
N ARG A 31 24.19 -1.56 -16.19
CA ARG A 31 23.81 -2.67 -17.08
C ARG A 31 24.17 -4.01 -16.43
N GLY A 32 23.18 -4.90 -16.35
CA GLY A 32 23.34 -6.24 -15.77
C GLY A 32 23.16 -6.30 -14.24
N SER A 33 22.99 -5.17 -13.55
CA SER A 33 22.62 -5.18 -12.13
C SER A 33 21.21 -5.72 -11.93
N ILE A 34 21.01 -6.47 -10.84
CA ILE A 34 19.72 -7.02 -10.43
C ILE A 34 19.41 -6.52 -9.02
N TYR A 35 18.21 -5.96 -8.85
CA TYR A 35 17.67 -5.60 -7.55
C TYR A 35 16.58 -6.59 -7.15
N THR A 36 16.64 -7.09 -5.93
CA THR A 36 15.51 -7.71 -5.24
C THR A 36 14.97 -6.68 -4.26
N VAL A 37 13.68 -6.36 -4.39
CA VAL A 37 13.01 -5.35 -3.57
C VAL A 37 11.82 -5.99 -2.89
N GLU A 38 11.73 -5.81 -1.58
CA GLU A 38 10.63 -6.32 -0.76
C GLU A 38 9.90 -5.14 -0.11
N PHE A 39 8.57 -5.19 -0.13
CA PHE A 39 7.70 -4.29 0.61
C PHE A 39 6.95 -5.11 1.65
N THR A 40 7.16 -4.80 2.92
CA THR A 40 6.54 -5.49 4.04
C THR A 40 5.69 -4.50 4.83
N GLN A 41 4.38 -4.75 4.86
CA GLN A 41 3.41 -3.92 5.57
C GLN A 41 2.26 -4.77 6.10
N LYS A 42 1.50 -4.20 7.05
CA LYS A 42 0.28 -4.81 7.55
C LYS A 42 -0.87 -4.59 6.56
N MET A 43 -1.63 -5.64 6.27
CA MET A 43 -2.82 -5.55 5.42
C MET A 43 -4.01 -5.02 6.22
N ASN A 44 -4.14 -3.70 6.26
CA ASN A 44 -5.22 -2.99 6.96
C ASN A 44 -6.40 -2.64 6.05
N LEU A 45 -6.40 -3.11 4.79
CA LEU A 45 -7.56 -2.96 3.90
C LEU A 45 -8.70 -3.89 4.33
N GLN A 46 -9.92 -3.43 4.09
CA GLN A 46 -11.13 -4.21 4.35
C GLN A 46 -11.20 -5.49 3.49
N GLY A 47 -12.04 -6.45 3.90
CA GLY A 47 -12.26 -7.64 3.07
C GLY A 47 -12.80 -7.27 1.69
N GLY A 48 -12.15 -7.74 0.62
CA GLY A 48 -12.50 -7.34 -0.75
C GLY A 48 -11.48 -7.74 -1.81
N GLU A 49 -11.74 -7.30 -3.04
CA GLU A 49 -10.86 -7.49 -4.21
C GLU A 49 -10.20 -6.18 -4.59
N TYR A 50 -8.89 -6.26 -4.82
CA TYR A 50 -8.00 -5.16 -5.14
C TYR A 50 -7.08 -5.53 -6.29
N LEU A 51 -6.46 -4.51 -6.89
CA LEU A 51 -5.48 -4.67 -7.96
C LEU A 51 -4.13 -4.13 -7.49
N LEU A 52 -3.07 -4.90 -7.67
CA LEU A 52 -1.70 -4.49 -7.38
C LEU A 52 -1.01 -4.08 -8.68
N SER A 53 -0.34 -2.94 -8.63
CA SER A 53 0.49 -2.42 -9.71
C SER A 53 1.88 -2.11 -9.20
N MET A 54 2.86 -2.22 -10.08
CA MET A 54 4.26 -2.01 -9.75
C MET A 54 4.94 -1.15 -10.80
N SER A 55 5.95 -0.39 -10.41
CA SER A 55 6.77 0.35 -11.37
C SER A 55 8.22 0.48 -10.94
N CYS A 56 9.06 0.71 -11.94
CA CYS A 56 10.47 1.05 -11.80
C CYS A 56 10.72 2.36 -12.56
N THR A 57 11.18 3.37 -11.82
CA THR A 57 11.54 4.68 -12.36
C THR A 57 12.90 5.12 -11.82
N GLY A 58 13.46 6.18 -12.37
CA GLY A 58 14.73 6.75 -11.93
C GLY A 58 14.85 8.20 -12.31
N PHE A 59 16.02 8.76 -12.03
CA PHE A 59 16.40 10.08 -12.52
C PHE A 59 17.67 9.93 -13.35
N GLU A 60 17.65 10.46 -14.57
CA GLU A 60 18.80 10.51 -15.45
C GLU A 60 19.07 11.97 -15.81
N HIS A 61 20.27 12.46 -15.48
CA HIS A 61 20.64 13.86 -15.71
C HIS A 61 19.66 14.89 -15.11
N GLY A 62 19.01 14.52 -13.99
CA GLY A 62 18.00 15.36 -13.32
C GLY A 62 16.57 15.17 -13.82
N GLU A 63 16.37 14.43 -14.91
CA GLU A 63 15.04 14.18 -15.49
C GLU A 63 14.45 12.87 -14.97
N HIS A 64 13.15 12.86 -14.67
CA HIS A 64 12.46 11.66 -14.23
C HIS A 64 12.21 10.71 -15.41
N VAL A 65 12.77 9.50 -15.34
CA VAL A 65 12.68 8.47 -16.37
C VAL A 65 11.85 7.29 -15.88
N VAL A 66 10.98 6.79 -16.74
CA VAL A 66 10.16 5.61 -16.47
C VAL A 66 10.78 4.42 -17.17
N TYR A 67 11.34 3.49 -16.41
CA TYR A 67 11.92 2.27 -16.96
C TYR A 67 10.86 1.23 -17.29
N HIS A 68 9.89 1.05 -16.38
CA HIS A 68 8.79 0.10 -16.58
C HIS A 68 7.61 0.42 -15.67
N ARG A 69 6.39 0.16 -16.15
CA ARG A 69 5.16 0.15 -15.35
C ARG A 69 4.34 -1.09 -15.70
N LEU A 70 3.88 -1.77 -14.66
CA LEU A 70 2.98 -2.91 -14.74
C LEU A 70 1.70 -2.52 -14.00
N TYR A 71 0.71 -2.09 -14.76
CA TYR A 71 -0.61 -1.71 -14.25
C TYR A 71 -1.46 -2.96 -14.08
N ASP A 72 -2.17 -3.03 -12.95
CA ASP A 72 -3.12 -4.07 -12.56
C ASP A 72 -2.57 -5.48 -12.77
N LEU A 73 -1.29 -5.65 -12.42
CA LEU A 73 -0.48 -6.85 -12.66
C LEU A 73 -1.05 -8.07 -11.95
N LEU A 74 -1.51 -7.90 -10.71
CA LEU A 74 -2.04 -8.98 -9.88
C LEU A 74 -3.38 -8.57 -9.28
N SER A 75 -4.31 -9.53 -9.21
CA SER A 75 -5.48 -9.42 -8.34
C SER A 75 -5.10 -9.84 -6.92
N LEU A 76 -5.58 -9.08 -5.94
CA LEU A 76 -5.36 -9.30 -4.52
C LEU A 76 -6.71 -9.43 -3.82
N THR A 77 -7.00 -10.61 -3.28
CA THR A 77 -8.18 -10.84 -2.44
C THR A 77 -7.79 -10.75 -0.97
N VAL A 78 -8.35 -9.78 -0.25
CA VAL A 78 -8.18 -9.65 1.20
C VAL A 78 -9.35 -10.35 1.89
N ILE A 79 -9.03 -11.32 2.73
CA ILE A 79 -9.99 -12.00 3.60
C ILE A 79 -9.80 -11.41 4.99
N SER A 80 -10.82 -10.71 5.50
CA SER A 80 -10.79 -10.09 6.82
C SER A 80 -11.75 -10.78 7.79
N ASN A 81 -11.30 -10.95 9.03
CA ASN A 81 -12.12 -11.48 10.13
C ASN A 81 -13.04 -10.41 10.74
N LYS A 82 -12.78 -9.14 10.44
CA LYS A 82 -13.51 -7.99 10.98
C LYS A 82 -13.55 -6.92 9.91
N ASN A 83 -14.74 -6.40 9.64
CA ASN A 83 -14.87 -5.22 8.80
C ASN A 83 -15.27 -3.97 9.60
N THR A 84 -14.81 -2.82 9.15
CA THR A 84 -15.22 -1.49 9.62
C THR A 84 -15.86 -0.71 8.46
N VAL A 85 -16.29 0.53 8.71
CA VAL A 85 -16.83 1.39 7.65
C VAL A 85 -15.68 1.99 6.83
N GLY A 86 -15.78 1.91 5.50
CA GLY A 86 -14.80 2.47 4.57
C GLY A 86 -13.93 1.38 3.92
N ILE A 87 -12.70 1.74 3.55
CA ILE A 87 -11.74 0.84 2.87
C ILE A 87 -10.56 0.42 3.76
N TYR A 88 -10.37 1.07 4.91
CA TYR A 88 -9.20 0.96 5.77
C TYR A 88 -9.63 0.73 7.23
N ASP A 89 -9.16 -0.34 7.86
CA ASP A 89 -9.25 -0.55 9.31
C ASP A 89 -8.09 0.16 10.00
N MET A 90 -8.39 1.15 10.85
CA MET A 90 -7.39 1.81 11.70
C MET A 90 -7.07 1.03 12.98
N GLU A 91 -7.68 -0.16 13.14
CA GLU A 91 -7.44 -1.07 14.26
C GLU A 91 -7.84 -0.49 15.62
N SER A 92 -8.94 0.27 15.65
CA SER A 92 -9.45 0.88 16.87
C SER A 92 -9.72 -0.16 17.95
N THR A 93 -9.26 0.15 19.17
CA THR A 93 -9.66 -0.54 20.41
C THR A 93 -10.74 0.29 21.09
N VAL A 94 -11.87 -0.33 21.46
CA VAL A 94 -13.04 0.38 21.99
C VAL A 94 -13.27 -0.01 23.45
N LYS A 95 -13.45 1.00 24.32
CA LYS A 95 -13.88 0.85 25.71
C LYS A 95 -15.19 1.62 25.90
N ALA A 96 -16.18 0.99 26.51
CA ALA A 96 -17.44 1.63 26.90
C ALA A 96 -17.68 1.40 28.38
N GLU A 97 -18.05 2.47 29.11
CA GLU A 97 -18.42 2.41 30.51
C GLU A 97 -19.82 2.98 30.68
N LEU A 98 -20.69 2.23 31.37
CA LEU A 98 -22.03 2.68 31.72
C LEU A 98 -21.97 3.38 33.08
N THR A 99 -22.27 4.68 33.10
CA THR A 99 -22.54 5.40 34.35
C THR A 99 -24.04 5.36 34.61
N PRO A 100 -24.52 4.58 35.60
CA PRO A 100 -25.95 4.53 35.91
C PRO A 100 -26.44 5.89 36.45
N PRO A 101 -27.74 6.21 36.29
CA PRO A 101 -28.31 7.42 36.86
C PRO A 101 -28.24 7.41 38.40
N PRO A 102 -28.19 8.60 39.05
CA PRO A 102 -28.21 8.68 40.51
C PRO A 102 -29.50 8.05 41.09
N ALA A 103 -29.37 7.38 42.23
CA ALA A 103 -30.52 6.82 42.95
C ALA A 103 -31.47 7.95 43.39
N LYS A 104 -32.79 7.69 43.27
CA LYS A 104 -33.85 8.61 43.71
C LYS A 104 -33.90 8.73 45.23
#